data_AF-A0A1Y1YC83-F1
#
_entry.id   AF-A0A1Y1YC83-F1
#
_cell.length_a   1.000
_cell.length_b   1.000
_cell.length_c   1.000
_cell.angle_alpha   90.00
_cell.angle_beta   90.00
_cell.angle_gamma   90.00
#
_symmetry.space_group_name_H-M   'P 1'
#
loop_
_entity.id
_entity.type
_entity.pdbx_description
1 polymer ?
#
loop_
_entity_poly.entity_id
_entity_poly.type
_entity_poly.pdbx_seq_one_letter_code
_entity_poly.pdbx_strand_id
1 'polypeptide(L)'
;MFPKLAISVFRDTSLGFFIRFLDGNRLLRFPEDIPGFVPPFLVHELAGDDSSTPSESDNEKPVEEDSGETRCSRRGIDPVKSKDGVILVDWYSTDDPDNPLLTFTVYYGSSAYAPAIPFVMEKFDCSEANASLGLAIYVIGYGFGPLLWSPLSEIPTLGRNALYIATMFIFTLLIIPTALTDSLPAFVVARFLCAFFGSPPLSTSPASFTEMVPLDKLPYVLAMWSGLTTLAPALGPIIAGYTLQSKDWHCSMFELLWLASPGFVLLFCLLPETSTDNILLRRAARLRLVTGNPNYRSQSEIKQATMTRSDILFNAIIKPREMNILDPAILFSTIYVALLYAIFYPFFEAFPMVFSAMHGFLLELRNGPPVPEFWLRMSLVVSALAPIGLFVFAWTVSPDIHCIVPLSGVVLFQAAA
;
A
#
# COMPACT_ATOMS: atom_id res chain seq x y z
N MET A 1 20.61 -10.06 18.80
CA MET A 1 19.23 -10.29 18.32
C MET A 1 18.96 -9.51 17.03
N PHE A 2 19.23 -8.20 17.02
CA PHE A 2 19.16 -7.32 15.83
C PHE A 2 19.84 -7.82 14.53
N PRO A 3 21.08 -8.35 14.52
CA PRO A 3 21.72 -8.74 13.25
C PRO A 3 21.06 -9.96 12.58
N LYS A 4 20.44 -10.87 13.35
CA LYS A 4 19.71 -12.02 12.79
C LYS A 4 18.37 -11.62 12.17
N LEU A 5 17.69 -10.64 12.78
CA LEU A 5 16.43 -10.09 12.29
C LEU A 5 16.64 -9.26 11.00
N ALA A 6 17.69 -8.45 10.95
CA ALA A 6 18.03 -7.68 9.75
C ALA A 6 18.36 -8.58 8.56
N ILE A 7 19.08 -9.70 8.79
CA ILE A 7 19.40 -10.67 7.75
C ILE A 7 18.16 -11.43 7.26
N SER A 8 17.21 -11.75 8.16
CA SER A 8 15.96 -12.42 7.76
C SER A 8 15.06 -11.51 6.93
N VAL A 9 14.91 -10.24 7.33
CA VAL A 9 14.13 -9.25 6.58
C VAL A 9 14.77 -9.05 5.20
N PHE A 10 16.08 -8.81 5.15
CA PHE A 10 16.79 -8.57 3.89
C PHE A 10 16.76 -9.77 2.94
N ARG A 11 16.77 -11.00 3.47
CA ARG A 11 16.63 -12.22 2.67
C ARG A 11 15.30 -12.30 1.94
N ASP A 12 14.23 -11.83 2.58
CA ASP A 12 12.87 -12.00 2.08
C ASP A 12 12.45 -10.82 1.17
N THR A 13 13.33 -9.81 1.01
CA THR A 13 13.22 -8.75 0.00
C THR A 13 13.55 -9.24 -1.41
N SER A 14 13.09 -8.50 -2.41
CA SER A 14 13.34 -8.84 -3.81
C SER A 14 14.80 -8.69 -4.22
N LEU A 15 15.53 -7.74 -3.62
CA LEU A 15 16.99 -7.69 -3.74
C LEU A 15 17.63 -8.96 -3.15
N GLY A 16 17.17 -9.43 -1.99
CA GLY A 16 17.62 -10.69 -1.38
C GLY A 16 17.43 -11.90 -2.31
N PHE A 17 16.27 -11.99 -2.95
CA PHE A 17 15.99 -13.00 -3.98
C PHE A 17 16.89 -12.86 -5.21
N PHE A 18 17.13 -11.64 -5.69
CA PHE A 18 17.99 -11.39 -6.84
C PHE A 18 19.44 -11.79 -6.57
N ILE A 19 19.97 -11.45 -5.38
CA ILE A 19 21.31 -11.88 -4.95
C ILE A 19 21.39 -13.41 -4.87
N ARG A 20 20.37 -14.09 -4.33
CA ARG A 20 20.32 -15.55 -4.28
C ARG A 20 20.31 -16.19 -5.66
N PHE A 21 19.56 -15.61 -6.59
CA PHE A 21 19.51 -16.08 -7.97
C PHE A 21 20.89 -15.99 -8.63
N LEU A 22 21.60 -14.87 -8.44
CA LEU A 22 22.95 -14.66 -8.98
C LEU A 22 24.01 -15.57 -8.35
N ASP A 23 23.89 -15.86 -7.05
CA ASP A 23 24.87 -16.66 -6.29
C ASP A 23 24.52 -18.15 -6.19
N GLY A 24 23.48 -18.60 -6.91
CA GLY A 24 23.06 -20.01 -6.91
C GLY A 24 22.65 -20.53 -5.52
N ASN A 25 21.94 -19.70 -4.73
CA ASN A 25 21.45 -20.00 -3.37
C ASN A 25 22.53 -20.25 -2.29
N ARG A 26 23.76 -19.75 -2.45
CA ARG A 26 24.81 -19.91 -1.42
C ARG A 26 24.68 -18.87 -0.30
N LEU A 27 24.47 -17.59 -0.62
CA LEU A 27 24.17 -16.48 0.28
C LEU A 27 22.67 -16.43 0.68
N LEU A 28 22.36 -15.86 1.86
CA LEU A 28 20.99 -15.61 2.35
C LEU A 28 20.04 -16.85 2.33
N ARG A 29 20.51 -17.99 2.85
CA ARG A 29 19.72 -19.23 2.93
C ARG A 29 18.49 -19.08 3.84
N PHE A 30 17.39 -19.74 3.49
CA PHE A 30 16.25 -19.87 4.40
C PHE A 30 16.63 -20.77 5.59
N PRO A 31 15.95 -20.68 6.75
CA PRO A 31 16.22 -21.57 7.87
C PRO A 31 16.06 -23.04 7.44
N GLU A 32 15.12 -23.29 6.53
CA GLU A 32 14.84 -24.61 5.96
C GLU A 32 15.95 -25.11 4.99
N ASP A 33 16.77 -24.22 4.42
CA ASP A 33 17.87 -24.55 3.50
C ASP A 33 19.19 -24.86 4.24
N ILE A 34 19.21 -24.78 5.58
CA ILE A 34 20.39 -25.03 6.41
C ILE A 34 20.47 -26.53 6.74
N PRO A 35 21.62 -27.20 6.47
CA PRO A 35 21.77 -28.62 6.83
C PRO A 35 21.62 -28.82 8.33
N GLY A 36 20.67 -29.69 8.73
CA GLY A 36 20.32 -29.95 10.13
C GLY A 36 19.10 -29.19 10.66
N PHE A 37 18.37 -28.46 9.81
CA PHE A 37 17.10 -27.84 10.20
C PHE A 37 16.04 -28.88 10.54
N VAL A 38 15.61 -28.90 11.80
CA VAL A 38 14.43 -29.64 12.24
C VAL A 38 13.28 -28.64 12.40
N PRO A 39 12.14 -28.84 11.74
CA PRO A 39 11.00 -27.97 11.91
C PRO A 39 10.58 -27.92 13.39
N PRO A 40 10.27 -26.74 13.98
CA PRO A 40 9.97 -26.62 15.40
C PRO A 40 8.85 -27.55 15.90
N PHE A 41 7.86 -27.84 15.05
CA PHE A 41 6.77 -28.77 15.36
C PHE A 41 7.22 -30.24 15.47
N LEU A 42 8.28 -30.63 14.76
CA LEU A 42 8.83 -31.98 14.84
C LEU A 42 9.72 -32.16 16.08
N VAL A 43 10.26 -31.06 16.62
CA VAL A 43 11.02 -31.07 17.88
C VAL A 43 10.09 -31.40 19.05
N HIS A 44 8.84 -30.93 19.02
CA HIS A 44 7.82 -31.32 20.02
C HIS A 44 7.41 -32.80 19.90
N GLU A 45 7.31 -33.35 18.69
CA GLU A 45 7.04 -34.80 18.49
C GLU A 45 8.23 -35.68 18.94
N LEU A 46 9.48 -35.21 18.80
CA LEU A 46 10.68 -35.94 19.22
C LEU A 46 11.02 -35.76 20.71
N ALA A 47 10.49 -34.72 21.37
CA ALA A 47 10.76 -34.41 22.77
C ALA A 47 9.92 -35.24 23.77
N GLY A 48 8.98 -36.07 23.29
CA GLY A 48 8.29 -37.07 24.11
C GLY A 48 7.54 -36.50 25.32
N ASP A 49 6.38 -35.89 25.10
CA ASP A 49 5.38 -35.78 26.16
C ASP A 49 4.56 -37.08 26.19
N ASP A 50 5.07 -38.03 26.97
CA ASP A 50 4.33 -39.21 27.43
C ASP A 50 3.30 -38.77 28.49
N SER A 51 2.10 -38.38 28.06
CA SER A 51 0.91 -38.44 28.94
C SER A 51 -0.40 -38.62 28.15
N SER A 52 -0.76 -39.89 27.98
CA SER A 52 -2.12 -40.49 28.10
C SER A 52 -3.34 -39.90 27.37
N THR A 53 -3.88 -40.70 26.45
CA THR A 53 -5.29 -41.10 26.16
C THR A 53 -6.49 -40.19 26.55
N PRO A 54 -7.55 -40.15 25.70
CA PRO A 54 -8.69 -39.24 25.85
C PRO A 54 -9.77 -39.78 26.80
N SER A 55 -10.35 -38.91 27.63
CA SER A 55 -11.62 -39.17 28.32
C SER A 55 -12.53 -37.95 28.30
N GLU A 56 -13.77 -38.17 27.87
CA GLU A 56 -14.92 -37.28 27.91
C GLU A 56 -15.29 -36.85 29.35
N SER A 57 -15.61 -35.57 29.58
CA SER A 57 -16.79 -35.11 30.34
C SER A 57 -16.79 -33.60 30.59
N ASP A 58 -17.98 -33.01 30.49
CA ASP A 58 -18.36 -31.59 30.51
C ASP A 58 -18.18 -30.81 31.85
N ASN A 59 -18.28 -29.48 31.70
CA ASN A 59 -18.87 -28.45 32.60
C ASN A 59 -17.98 -27.44 33.38
N GLU A 60 -18.06 -26.19 32.88
CA GLU A 60 -18.31 -24.88 33.52
C GLU A 60 -17.66 -24.44 34.87
N LYS A 61 -16.72 -23.48 34.76
CA LYS A 61 -16.54 -22.17 35.48
C LYS A 61 -16.35 -22.14 37.04
N PRO A 62 -15.83 -21.04 37.67
CA PRO A 62 -15.46 -19.71 37.16
C PRO A 62 -14.06 -19.17 37.58
N VAL A 63 -13.83 -17.91 37.15
CA VAL A 63 -12.70 -16.99 37.27
C VAL A 63 -12.27 -16.68 38.72
N GLU A 64 -10.96 -16.71 38.99
CA GLU A 64 -10.32 -15.91 40.05
C GLU A 64 -9.06 -15.22 39.48
N GLU A 65 -8.97 -13.92 39.73
CA GLU A 65 -7.79 -13.07 39.51
C GLU A 65 -6.76 -13.34 40.61
N ASP A 66 -5.51 -13.67 40.22
CA ASP A 66 -4.36 -13.19 40.98
C ASP A 66 -3.19 -12.85 40.06
N SER A 67 -2.55 -11.76 40.45
CA SER A 67 -1.49 -10.98 39.88
C SER A 67 -0.12 -11.65 39.95
N GLY A 68 0.69 -11.53 38.89
CA GLY A 68 2.14 -11.81 38.95
C GLY A 68 2.74 -12.43 37.69
N GLU A 69 3.46 -11.60 36.92
CA GLU A 69 4.50 -11.99 35.94
C GLU A 69 4.16 -13.06 34.88
N THR A 70 3.35 -12.68 33.87
CA THR A 70 3.32 -13.44 32.61
C THR A 70 4.55 -13.10 31.77
N ARG A 71 5.62 -13.90 31.90
CA ARG A 71 6.58 -14.11 30.81
C ARG A 71 5.76 -14.54 29.58
N CYS A 72 5.68 -13.68 28.56
CA CYS A 72 5.17 -14.08 27.24
C CYS A 72 6.05 -15.20 26.67
N SER A 73 5.73 -16.44 27.02
CA SER A 73 6.20 -17.61 26.29
C SER A 73 5.60 -17.53 24.89
N ARG A 74 6.45 -17.46 23.87
CA ARG A 74 6.07 -17.54 22.46
C ARG A 74 5.40 -18.90 22.24
N ARG A 75 4.07 -18.94 22.30
CA ARG A 75 3.31 -20.10 21.84
C ARG A 75 3.50 -20.20 20.33
N GLY A 76 4.28 -21.17 19.88
CA GLY A 76 4.24 -21.60 18.49
C GLY A 76 2.84 -22.11 18.19
N ILE A 77 2.27 -21.72 17.05
CA ILE A 77 1.00 -22.25 16.59
C ILE A 77 1.29 -23.67 16.07
N ASP A 78 0.79 -24.69 16.76
CA ASP A 78 0.91 -26.06 16.30
C ASP A 78 0.08 -26.25 15.02
N PRO A 79 0.63 -26.93 13.99
CA PRO A 79 -0.07 -27.13 12.73
C PRO A 79 -1.32 -27.99 12.95
N VAL A 80 -2.49 -27.46 12.58
CA VAL A 80 -3.75 -28.21 12.62
C VAL A 80 -3.68 -29.34 11.59
N LYS A 81 -3.60 -30.59 12.07
CA LYS A 81 -3.67 -31.79 11.21
C LYS A 81 -5.12 -31.95 10.76
N SER A 82 -5.38 -31.86 9.44
CA SER A 82 -6.69 -32.20 8.88
C SER A 82 -6.92 -33.72 8.94
N LYS A 83 -8.19 -34.16 8.99
CA LYS A 83 -8.59 -35.58 9.11
C LYS A 83 -8.06 -36.48 7.98
N ASP A 84 -7.61 -35.89 6.87
CA ASP A 84 -7.01 -36.58 5.71
C ASP A 84 -5.47 -36.69 5.75
N GLY A 85 -4.82 -36.34 6.86
CA GLY A 85 -3.36 -36.43 7.01
C GLY A 85 -2.57 -35.27 6.38
N VAL A 86 -3.26 -34.19 5.98
CA VAL A 86 -2.63 -32.95 5.49
C VAL A 86 -2.16 -32.12 6.67
N ILE A 87 -0.87 -31.76 6.68
CA ILE A 87 -0.25 -30.90 7.69
C ILE A 87 -0.22 -29.47 7.16
N LEU A 88 -1.00 -28.58 7.78
CA LEU A 88 -1.10 -27.17 7.43
C LEU A 88 0.12 -26.39 7.96
N VAL A 89 0.76 -25.59 7.11
CA VAL A 89 1.91 -24.76 7.50
C VAL A 89 1.42 -23.36 7.88
N ASP A 90 1.86 -22.82 9.02
CA ASP A 90 1.50 -21.49 9.54
C ASP A 90 2.73 -20.65 9.94
N TRP A 91 2.51 -19.42 10.39
CA TRP A 91 3.50 -18.40 10.77
C TRP A 91 4.23 -18.69 12.09
N TYR A 92 5.43 -18.08 12.25
CA TYR A 92 6.27 -18.23 13.45
C TYR A 92 6.34 -16.96 14.35
N SER A 93 6.04 -15.75 13.84
CA SER A 93 5.93 -14.48 14.61
C SER A 93 5.33 -13.34 13.76
N THR A 94 4.97 -12.20 14.38
CA THR A 94 4.11 -11.12 13.83
C THR A 94 4.78 -9.74 13.61
N ASP A 95 6.11 -9.63 13.52
CA ASP A 95 6.78 -8.32 13.48
C ASP A 95 7.46 -8.04 12.13
N ASP A 96 6.97 -7.07 11.35
CA ASP A 96 7.66 -6.51 10.17
C ASP A 96 7.46 -4.97 10.04
N PRO A 97 8.45 -4.22 9.49
CA PRO A 97 8.38 -2.76 9.37
C PRO A 97 7.74 -2.24 8.06
N ASP A 98 7.00 -1.12 8.18
CA ASP A 98 6.23 -0.44 7.12
C ASP A 98 7.04 0.58 6.28
N ASN A 99 6.62 0.81 5.03
CA ASN A 99 7.05 1.97 4.23
C ASN A 99 5.88 2.66 3.48
N PRO A 100 5.31 3.75 4.01
CA PRO A 100 4.16 4.47 3.42
C PRO A 100 4.51 5.44 2.27
N LEU A 101 5.77 5.54 1.84
CA LEU A 101 6.23 6.59 0.89
C LEU A 101 5.77 6.37 -0.57
N LEU A 102 5.36 5.16 -0.94
CA LEU A 102 5.02 4.83 -2.33
C LEU A 102 3.67 5.38 -2.76
N THR A 103 2.67 5.31 -1.88
CA THR A 103 1.34 5.86 -2.14
C THR A 103 1.38 7.38 -2.31
N PHE A 104 2.20 8.06 -1.49
CA PHE A 104 2.44 9.50 -1.60
C PHE A 104 2.93 9.90 -3.01
N THR A 105 3.89 9.16 -3.54
CA THR A 105 4.51 9.47 -4.85
C THR A 105 3.49 9.46 -5.99
N VAL A 106 2.59 8.47 -6.00
CA VAL A 106 1.62 8.29 -7.08
C VAL A 106 0.53 9.36 -7.02
N TYR A 107 0.08 9.72 -5.82
CA TYR A 107 -0.88 10.81 -5.60
C TYR A 107 -0.27 12.20 -5.85
N TYR A 108 1.01 12.40 -5.53
CA TYR A 108 1.75 13.62 -5.92
C TYR A 108 1.67 13.80 -7.44
N GLY A 109 1.90 12.72 -8.19
CA GLY A 109 1.88 12.73 -9.65
C GLY A 109 0.56 13.17 -10.27
N SER A 110 -0.60 12.99 -9.61
CA SER A 110 -1.88 13.46 -10.15
C SER A 110 -1.96 14.98 -10.15
N SER A 111 -1.75 15.60 -9.00
CA SER A 111 -1.94 17.04 -8.76
C SER A 111 -0.79 17.93 -9.23
N ALA A 112 0.46 17.44 -9.27
CA ALA A 112 1.65 18.23 -9.62
C ALA A 112 1.61 18.81 -11.05
N TYR A 113 0.78 18.27 -11.93
CA TYR A 113 0.58 18.79 -13.28
C TYR A 113 -0.35 20.03 -13.33
N ALA A 114 -1.19 20.25 -12.33
CA ALA A 114 -2.20 21.32 -12.35
C ALA A 114 -1.61 22.73 -12.59
N PRO A 115 -0.51 23.15 -11.94
CA PRO A 115 0.07 24.47 -12.19
C PRO A 115 0.76 24.59 -13.57
N ALA A 116 1.03 23.47 -14.25
CA ALA A 116 1.64 23.45 -15.58
C ALA A 116 0.62 23.73 -16.70
N ILE A 117 -0.69 23.62 -16.43
CA ILE A 117 -1.78 23.75 -17.42
C ILE A 117 -1.69 25.04 -18.25
N PRO A 118 -1.50 26.24 -17.67
CA PRO A 118 -1.40 27.49 -18.46
C PRO A 118 -0.22 27.49 -19.44
N PHE A 119 0.92 26.89 -19.06
CA PHE A 119 2.10 26.79 -19.90
C PHE A 119 1.91 25.79 -21.05
N VAL A 120 1.16 24.71 -20.80
CA VAL A 120 0.77 23.74 -21.83
C VAL A 120 -0.18 24.39 -22.85
N MET A 121 -1.14 25.19 -22.39
CA MET A 121 -2.02 25.96 -23.28
C MET A 121 -1.23 26.90 -24.18
N GLU A 122 -0.26 27.63 -23.62
CA GLU A 122 0.61 28.54 -24.39
C GLU A 122 1.48 27.77 -25.41
N LYS A 123 2.08 26.64 -25.01
CA LYS A 123 2.98 25.87 -25.89
C LYS A 123 2.24 25.19 -27.05
N PHE A 124 1.04 24.66 -26.81
CA PHE A 124 0.30 23.85 -27.77
C PHE A 124 -0.86 24.59 -28.45
N ASP A 125 -1.08 25.86 -28.11
CA ASP A 125 -2.19 26.69 -28.60
C ASP A 125 -3.54 25.94 -28.52
N CYS A 126 -3.83 25.40 -27.34
CA CYS A 126 -4.98 24.53 -27.11
C CYS A 126 -5.94 25.10 -26.06
N SER A 127 -7.20 24.66 -26.11
CA SER A 127 -8.19 25.01 -25.09
C SER A 127 -7.79 24.48 -23.71
N GLU A 128 -8.30 25.12 -22.66
CA GLU A 128 -8.11 24.68 -21.27
C GLU A 128 -8.55 23.24 -21.06
N ALA A 129 -9.68 22.83 -21.66
CA ALA A 129 -10.17 21.46 -21.61
C ALA A 129 -9.18 20.43 -22.18
N ASN A 130 -8.44 20.78 -23.24
CA ASN A 130 -7.44 19.89 -23.82
C ASN A 130 -6.17 19.82 -22.95
N ALA A 131 -5.79 20.92 -22.31
CA ALA A 131 -4.63 20.97 -21.43
C ALA A 131 -4.90 20.26 -20.08
N SER A 132 -6.10 20.40 -19.52
CA SER A 132 -6.51 19.75 -18.26
C SER A 132 -6.71 18.24 -18.41
N LEU A 133 -6.88 17.75 -19.63
CA LEU A 133 -7.03 16.32 -19.94
C LEU A 133 -5.87 15.48 -19.38
N GLY A 134 -4.67 16.03 -19.27
CA GLY A 134 -3.51 15.36 -18.64
C GLY A 134 -3.73 15.02 -17.15
N LEU A 135 -4.42 15.88 -16.40
CA LEU A 135 -4.82 15.62 -15.01
C LEU A 135 -5.91 14.54 -14.98
N ALA A 136 -6.98 14.73 -15.76
CA ALA A 136 -8.13 13.83 -15.78
C ALA A 136 -7.77 12.39 -16.20
N ILE A 137 -6.96 12.22 -17.25
CA ILE A 137 -6.58 10.89 -17.74
C ILE A 137 -5.67 10.15 -16.76
N TYR A 138 -4.86 10.87 -16.00
CA TYR A 138 -4.04 10.27 -14.94
C TYR A 138 -4.93 9.70 -13.83
N VAL A 139 -5.98 10.44 -13.43
CA VAL A 139 -6.99 9.98 -12.46
C VAL A 139 -7.72 8.74 -12.96
N ILE A 140 -8.11 8.73 -14.23
CA ILE A 140 -8.72 7.56 -14.86
C ILE A 140 -7.75 6.37 -14.84
N GLY A 141 -6.48 6.58 -15.19
CA GLY A 141 -5.47 5.53 -15.23
C GLY A 141 -5.29 4.83 -13.88
N TYR A 142 -5.09 5.59 -12.79
CA TYR A 142 -4.99 4.96 -11.47
C TYR A 142 -6.35 4.50 -10.91
N GLY A 143 -7.49 4.94 -11.45
CA GLY A 143 -8.80 4.38 -11.10
C GLY A 143 -9.01 2.99 -11.69
N PHE A 144 -8.58 2.77 -12.93
CA PHE A 144 -8.68 1.46 -13.61
C PHE A 144 -7.60 0.46 -13.19
N GLY A 145 -6.38 0.93 -12.91
CA GLY A 145 -5.25 0.06 -12.55
C GLY A 145 -5.55 -0.91 -11.39
N PRO A 146 -6.08 -0.47 -10.24
CA PRO A 146 -6.36 -1.32 -9.09
C PRO A 146 -7.34 -2.44 -9.38
N LEU A 147 -8.28 -2.23 -10.31
CA LEU A 147 -9.26 -3.24 -10.72
C LEU A 147 -8.59 -4.47 -11.36
N LEU A 148 -7.41 -4.27 -11.96
CA LEU A 148 -6.60 -5.35 -12.53
C LEU A 148 -5.52 -5.82 -11.56
N TRP A 149 -4.74 -4.89 -11.01
CA TRP A 149 -3.54 -5.23 -10.25
C TRP A 149 -3.83 -5.73 -8.84
N SER A 150 -4.83 -5.17 -8.15
CA SER A 150 -5.15 -5.56 -6.77
C SER A 150 -5.49 -7.05 -6.68
N PRO A 151 -6.40 -7.61 -7.51
CA PRO A 151 -6.72 -9.03 -7.43
C PRO A 151 -5.60 -9.93 -7.92
N LEU A 152 -4.77 -9.47 -8.87
CA LEU A 152 -3.59 -10.21 -9.30
C LEU A 152 -2.56 -10.38 -8.18
N SER A 153 -2.46 -9.40 -7.28
CA SER A 153 -1.55 -9.42 -6.13
C SER A 153 -1.91 -10.50 -5.09
N GLU A 154 -3.17 -10.91 -5.06
CA GLU A 154 -3.68 -11.93 -4.14
C GLU A 154 -3.45 -13.35 -4.65
N ILE A 155 -3.02 -13.52 -5.90
CA ILE A 155 -2.69 -14.83 -6.44
C ILE A 155 -1.41 -15.34 -5.74
N PRO A 156 -1.47 -16.47 -4.99
CA PRO A 156 -0.36 -16.97 -4.18
C PRO A 156 0.92 -17.26 -4.96
N THR A 157 0.83 -17.53 -6.27
CA THR A 157 2.01 -17.76 -7.12
C THR A 157 2.71 -16.47 -7.54
N LEU A 158 1.98 -15.36 -7.67
CA LEU A 158 2.54 -14.05 -7.98
C LEU A 158 3.03 -13.34 -6.71
N GLY A 159 2.17 -13.27 -5.69
CA GLY A 159 2.41 -12.46 -4.49
C GLY A 159 2.27 -10.96 -4.73
N ARG A 160 2.39 -10.20 -3.65
CA ARG A 160 2.22 -8.75 -3.66
C ARG A 160 3.52 -8.04 -4.03
N ASN A 161 4.66 -8.53 -3.52
CA ASN A 161 5.94 -7.86 -3.73
C ASN A 161 6.40 -7.90 -5.19
N ALA A 162 6.28 -9.06 -5.85
CA ALA A 162 6.64 -9.18 -7.27
C ALA A 162 5.79 -8.24 -8.15
N LEU A 163 4.51 -8.09 -7.82
CA LEU A 163 3.61 -7.19 -8.53
C LEU A 163 4.02 -5.72 -8.29
N TYR A 164 4.24 -5.32 -7.03
CA TYR A 164 4.68 -3.96 -6.71
C TYR A 164 5.93 -3.57 -7.46
N ILE A 165 6.93 -4.44 -7.50
CA ILE A 165 8.20 -4.13 -8.16
C ILE A 165 8.03 -4.05 -9.66
N ALA A 166 7.30 -4.99 -10.28
CA ALA A 166 7.07 -4.96 -11.72
C ALA A 166 6.34 -3.69 -12.15
N THR A 167 5.26 -3.32 -11.46
CA THR A 167 4.45 -2.16 -11.84
C THR A 167 5.13 -0.84 -11.49
N MET A 168 5.82 -0.75 -10.33
CA MET A 168 6.57 0.45 -9.96
C MET A 168 7.81 0.68 -10.83
N PHE A 169 8.45 -0.40 -11.30
CA PHE A 169 9.53 -0.30 -12.28
C PHE A 169 9.01 0.27 -13.61
N ILE A 170 7.91 -0.27 -14.13
CA ILE A 170 7.27 0.21 -15.36
C ILE A 170 6.81 1.66 -15.19
N PHE A 171 6.20 2.02 -14.06
CA PHE A 171 5.83 3.40 -13.72
C PHE A 171 7.03 4.34 -13.79
N THR A 172 8.13 3.99 -13.12
CA THR A 172 9.35 4.81 -13.10
C THR A 172 9.93 5.00 -14.50
N LEU A 173 9.92 3.94 -15.32
CA LEU A 173 10.37 4.01 -16.71
C LEU A 173 9.45 4.86 -17.60
N LEU A 174 8.14 4.79 -17.41
CA LEU A 174 7.15 5.53 -18.20
C LEU A 174 7.15 7.03 -17.90
N ILE A 175 7.62 7.46 -16.73
CA ILE A 175 7.78 8.89 -16.41
C ILE A 175 8.80 9.54 -17.35
N ILE A 176 9.86 8.82 -17.76
CA ILE A 176 10.92 9.35 -18.63
C ILE A 176 10.38 9.83 -19.99
N PRO A 177 9.70 9.00 -20.81
CA PRO A 177 9.10 9.47 -22.07
C PRO A 177 7.98 10.49 -21.84
N THR A 178 7.28 10.44 -20.69
CA THR A 178 6.27 11.45 -20.33
C THR A 178 6.91 12.82 -20.08
N ALA A 179 8.11 12.86 -19.49
CA ALA A 179 8.85 14.10 -19.24
C ALA A 179 9.56 14.65 -20.48
N LEU A 180 9.78 13.83 -21.51
CA LEU A 180 10.53 14.22 -22.71
C LEU A 180 9.66 14.46 -23.95
N THR A 181 8.36 14.13 -23.88
CA THR A 181 7.48 14.27 -25.04
C THR A 181 7.04 15.72 -25.25
N ASP A 182 7.10 16.15 -26.51
CA ASP A 182 6.62 17.45 -26.98
C ASP A 182 5.33 17.33 -27.79
N SER A 183 4.57 16.25 -27.60
CA SER A 183 3.28 16.00 -28.25
C SER A 183 2.20 15.81 -27.21
N LEU A 184 1.18 16.68 -27.22
CA LEU A 184 0.08 16.63 -26.26
C LEU A 184 -0.68 15.27 -26.26
N PRO A 185 -1.03 14.65 -27.41
CA PRO A 185 -1.64 13.32 -27.40
C PRO A 185 -0.73 12.23 -26.83
N ALA A 186 0.58 12.29 -27.14
CA ALA A 186 1.54 11.31 -26.62
C ALA A 186 1.72 11.48 -25.10
N PHE A 187 1.74 12.72 -24.63
CA PHE A 187 1.76 13.06 -23.20
C PHE A 187 0.54 12.48 -22.47
N VAL A 188 -0.67 12.72 -23.00
CA VAL A 188 -1.92 12.20 -22.44
C VAL A 188 -1.90 10.67 -22.30
N VAL A 189 -1.50 9.95 -23.35
CA VAL A 189 -1.42 8.48 -23.31
C VAL A 189 -0.36 8.02 -22.31
N ALA A 190 0.80 8.65 -22.30
CA ALA A 190 1.88 8.30 -21.38
C ALA A 190 1.48 8.55 -19.91
N ARG A 191 0.71 9.62 -19.63
CA ARG A 191 0.13 9.89 -18.30
C ARG A 191 -0.84 8.81 -17.85
N PHE A 192 -1.73 8.35 -18.74
CA PHE A 192 -2.64 7.24 -18.44
C PHE A 192 -1.85 5.99 -18.04
N LEU A 193 -0.86 5.62 -18.85
CA LEU A 193 -0.05 4.43 -18.60
C LEU A 193 0.76 4.56 -17.31
N CYS A 194 1.37 5.72 -17.05
CA CYS A 194 2.04 5.99 -15.78
C CYS A 194 1.11 5.72 -14.60
N ALA A 195 -0.07 6.34 -14.59
CA ALA A 195 -1.02 6.16 -13.49
C ALA A 195 -1.53 4.73 -13.37
N PHE A 196 -1.78 4.06 -14.50
CA PHE A 196 -2.25 2.68 -14.54
C PHE A 196 -1.25 1.70 -13.91
N PHE A 197 0.05 1.84 -14.18
CA PHE A 197 1.08 1.00 -13.56
C PHE A 197 1.51 1.51 -12.17
N GLY A 198 1.34 2.80 -11.88
CA GLY A 198 1.61 3.37 -10.55
C GLY A 198 0.52 3.08 -9.52
N SER A 199 -0.67 2.62 -9.93
CA SER A 199 -1.83 2.48 -9.03
C SER A 199 -1.76 1.41 -7.92
N PRO A 200 -1.00 0.30 -8.00
CA PRO A 200 -1.14 -0.78 -7.02
C PRO A 200 -0.93 -0.35 -5.56
N PRO A 201 0.09 0.46 -5.21
CA PRO A 201 0.25 0.98 -3.85
C PRO A 201 -0.90 1.85 -3.35
N LEU A 202 -1.84 2.27 -4.20
CA LEU A 202 -3.03 3.00 -3.77
C LEU A 202 -4.09 2.08 -3.15
N SER A 203 -4.23 0.85 -3.67
CA SER A 203 -5.30 -0.07 -3.24
C SER A 203 -4.81 -1.23 -2.36
N THR A 204 -3.57 -1.68 -2.57
CA THR A 204 -3.04 -2.89 -1.90
C THR A 204 -2.23 -2.57 -0.65
N SER A 205 -1.87 -1.31 -0.41
CA SER A 205 -1.12 -0.91 0.80
C SER A 205 -1.89 -1.20 2.09
N PRO A 206 -3.20 -0.87 2.22
CA PRO A 206 -3.99 -1.25 3.39
C PRO A 206 -3.99 -2.77 3.66
N ALA A 207 -4.13 -3.57 2.60
CA ALA A 207 -4.12 -5.03 2.70
C ALA A 207 -2.74 -5.58 3.13
N SER A 208 -1.66 -4.90 2.77
CA SER A 208 -0.31 -5.24 3.25
C SER A 208 -0.19 -4.90 4.74
N PHE A 209 -0.68 -3.73 5.18
CA PHE A 209 -0.63 -3.35 6.60
C PHE A 209 -1.44 -4.29 7.49
N THR A 210 -2.58 -4.82 7.02
CA THR A 210 -3.35 -5.82 7.79
C THR A 210 -2.60 -7.14 8.01
N GLU A 211 -1.60 -7.44 7.17
CA GLU A 211 -0.80 -8.67 7.28
C GLU A 211 0.52 -8.44 8.03
N MET A 212 0.98 -7.20 8.13
CA MET A 212 2.25 -6.82 8.76
C MET A 212 2.10 -6.32 10.20
N VAL A 213 0.96 -5.70 10.53
CA VAL A 213 0.74 -4.98 11.79
C VAL A 213 -0.35 -5.68 12.60
N PRO A 214 -0.18 -5.84 13.93
CA PRO A 214 -1.21 -6.42 14.77
C PRO A 214 -2.47 -5.54 14.80
N LEU A 215 -3.64 -6.18 14.95
CA LEU A 215 -4.96 -5.55 14.79
C LEU A 215 -5.22 -4.36 15.73
N ASP A 216 -4.53 -4.31 16.88
CA ASP A 216 -4.58 -3.20 17.84
C ASP A 216 -3.89 -1.92 17.31
N LYS A 217 -2.84 -2.09 16.49
CA LYS A 217 -2.06 -0.98 15.93
C LYS A 217 -2.49 -0.58 14.52
N LEU A 218 -3.21 -1.47 13.83
CA LEU A 218 -3.67 -1.28 12.46
C LEU A 218 -4.38 0.07 12.22
N PRO A 219 -5.30 0.56 13.09
CA PRO A 219 -5.97 1.85 12.86
C PRO A 219 -5.00 3.04 12.80
N TYR A 220 -3.92 3.02 13.58
CA TYR A 220 -2.92 4.10 13.59
C TYR A 220 -2.13 4.14 12.29
N VAL A 221 -1.74 2.97 11.76
CA VAL A 221 -1.02 2.86 10.49
C VAL A 221 -1.90 3.27 9.31
N LEU A 222 -3.18 2.86 9.31
CA LEU A 222 -4.15 3.29 8.31
C LEU A 222 -4.45 4.78 8.37
N ALA A 223 -4.49 5.37 9.57
CA ALA A 223 -4.66 6.82 9.74
C ALA A 223 -3.44 7.60 9.24
N MET A 224 -2.23 7.15 9.57
CA MET A 224 -0.98 7.75 9.07
C MET A 224 -0.89 7.65 7.54
N TRP A 225 -1.18 6.48 6.98
CA TRP A 225 -1.25 6.26 5.55
C TRP A 225 -2.26 7.20 4.90
N SER A 226 -3.49 7.26 5.42
CA SER A 226 -4.53 8.16 4.91
C SER A 226 -4.08 9.62 4.93
N GLY A 227 -3.49 10.08 6.03
CA GLY A 227 -2.95 11.44 6.13
C GLY A 227 -1.87 11.73 5.09
N LEU A 228 -0.94 10.79 4.86
CA LEU A 228 0.06 10.91 3.79
C LEU A 228 -0.56 10.90 2.38
N THR A 229 -1.61 10.11 2.17
CA THR A 229 -2.31 10.07 0.88
C THR A 229 -3.03 11.37 0.56
N THR A 230 -3.64 12.03 1.55
CA THR A 230 -4.34 13.30 1.38
C THR A 230 -3.36 14.47 1.26
N LEU A 231 -2.22 14.41 1.97
CA LEU A 231 -1.19 15.42 1.91
C LEU A 231 -0.50 15.51 0.54
N ALA A 232 -0.36 14.39 -0.19
CA ALA A 232 0.38 14.39 -1.44
C ALA A 232 -0.25 15.26 -2.54
N PRO A 233 -1.57 15.20 -2.79
CA PRO A 233 -2.26 16.10 -3.70
C PRO A 233 -2.21 17.58 -3.29
N ALA A 234 -2.14 17.87 -1.99
CA ALA A 234 -2.00 19.23 -1.49
C ALA A 234 -0.60 19.79 -1.74
N LEU A 235 0.45 18.97 -1.55
CA LEU A 235 1.85 19.37 -1.77
C LEU A 235 2.23 19.45 -3.25
N GLY A 236 1.57 18.67 -4.13
CA GLY A 236 1.86 18.62 -5.56
C GLY A 236 1.91 19.98 -6.24
N PRO A 237 0.81 20.76 -6.22
CA PRO A 237 0.76 22.08 -6.84
C PRO A 237 1.73 23.08 -6.22
N ILE A 238 2.01 22.96 -4.92
CA ILE A 238 2.91 23.86 -4.19
C ILE A 238 4.34 23.67 -4.69
N ILE A 239 4.83 22.43 -4.70
CA ILE A 239 6.20 22.11 -5.11
C ILE A 239 6.38 22.39 -6.61
N ALA A 240 5.48 21.88 -7.45
CA ALA A 240 5.53 22.09 -8.90
C ALA A 240 5.43 23.59 -9.27
N GLY A 241 4.65 24.37 -8.52
CA GLY A 241 4.54 25.82 -8.72
C GLY A 241 5.87 26.57 -8.57
N TYR A 242 6.80 26.08 -7.76
CA TYR A 242 8.14 26.69 -7.64
C TYR A 242 9.02 26.40 -8.85
N THR A 243 9.01 25.16 -9.35
CA THR A 243 9.91 24.77 -10.45
C THR A 243 9.43 25.30 -11.80
N LEU A 244 8.12 25.50 -11.95
CA LEU A 244 7.51 26.09 -13.14
C LEU A 244 7.86 27.58 -13.36
N GLN A 245 8.53 28.24 -12.40
CA GLN A 245 9.10 29.58 -12.61
C GLN A 245 10.15 29.61 -13.73
N SER A 246 10.73 28.46 -14.07
CA SER A 246 11.64 28.28 -15.20
C SER A 246 10.97 28.36 -16.58
N LYS A 247 9.62 28.41 -16.64
CA LYS A 247 8.77 28.34 -17.86
C LYS A 247 8.75 27.00 -18.60
N ASP A 248 9.43 25.97 -18.09
CA ASP A 248 9.38 24.63 -18.66
C ASP A 248 8.30 23.78 -17.98
N TRP A 249 7.23 23.46 -18.70
CA TRP A 249 6.10 22.67 -18.18
C TRP A 249 6.47 21.21 -17.85
N HIS A 250 7.55 20.69 -18.45
CA HIS A 250 8.09 19.36 -18.19
C HIS A 250 8.69 19.19 -16.78
N CYS A 251 9.04 20.29 -16.09
CA CYS A 251 9.65 20.27 -14.75
C CYS A 251 8.84 19.43 -13.74
N SER A 252 7.52 19.52 -13.79
CA SER A 252 6.61 18.73 -12.95
C SER A 252 6.80 17.21 -13.10
N MET A 253 7.18 16.74 -14.30
CA MET A 253 7.39 15.31 -14.57
C MET A 253 8.76 14.84 -14.11
N PHE A 254 9.76 15.71 -14.21
CA PHE A 254 11.07 15.41 -13.63
C PHE A 254 10.97 15.29 -12.11
N GLU A 255 10.24 16.17 -11.43
CA GLU A 255 9.99 16.02 -9.99
C GLU A 255 9.37 14.67 -9.63
N LEU A 256 8.37 14.23 -10.39
CA LEU A 256 7.76 12.92 -10.21
C LEU A 256 8.79 11.79 -10.40
N LEU A 257 9.70 11.91 -11.37
CA LEU A 257 10.78 10.94 -11.58
C LEU A 257 11.77 10.90 -10.41
N TRP A 258 12.14 12.07 -9.88
CA TRP A 258 13.01 12.23 -8.71
C TRP A 258 12.38 11.68 -7.44
N LEU A 259 11.05 11.70 -7.31
CA LEU A 259 10.34 11.11 -6.18
C LEU A 259 10.14 9.60 -6.36
N ALA A 260 9.82 9.16 -7.59
CA ALA A 260 9.56 7.75 -7.92
C ALA A 260 10.81 6.87 -7.91
N SER A 261 11.95 7.36 -8.41
CA SER A 261 13.16 6.54 -8.53
C SER A 261 13.72 6.09 -7.16
N PRO A 262 13.90 6.99 -6.16
CA PRO A 262 14.30 6.58 -4.82
C PRO A 262 13.24 5.71 -4.14
N GLY A 263 11.94 6.02 -4.35
CA GLY A 263 10.84 5.20 -3.84
C GLY A 263 10.92 3.75 -4.36
N PHE A 264 11.16 3.57 -5.66
CA PHE A 264 11.36 2.26 -6.28
C PHE A 264 12.59 1.54 -5.72
N VAL A 265 13.72 2.24 -5.55
CA VAL A 265 14.93 1.64 -4.97
C VAL A 265 14.67 1.17 -3.54
N LEU A 266 13.99 1.98 -2.73
CA LEU A 266 13.62 1.60 -1.36
C LEU A 266 12.67 0.39 -1.36
N LEU A 267 11.67 0.37 -2.24
CA LEU A 267 10.77 -0.78 -2.41
C LEU A 267 11.55 -2.05 -2.75
N PHE A 268 12.43 -1.98 -3.77
CA PHE A 268 13.21 -3.12 -4.25
C PHE A 268 14.16 -3.68 -3.18
N CYS A 269 14.76 -2.79 -2.38
CA CYS A 269 15.75 -3.15 -1.37
C CYS A 269 15.17 -3.52 -0.01
N LEU A 270 14.00 -2.97 0.38
CA LEU A 270 13.51 -3.04 1.76
C LEU A 270 12.17 -3.75 1.91
N LEU A 271 11.33 -3.86 0.88
CA LEU A 271 10.01 -4.48 1.04
C LEU A 271 10.12 -6.01 0.90
N PRO A 272 9.84 -6.78 1.98
CA PRO A 272 9.72 -8.23 1.89
C PRO A 272 8.40 -8.64 1.23
N GLU A 273 8.26 -9.92 0.88
CA GLU A 273 6.94 -10.46 0.52
C GLU A 273 5.99 -10.31 1.71
N THR A 274 4.80 -9.74 1.46
CA THR A 274 3.78 -9.51 2.49
C THR A 274 2.68 -10.57 2.44
N SER A 275 2.42 -11.15 1.26
CA SER A 275 1.35 -12.11 1.05
C SER A 275 1.55 -13.40 1.85
N THR A 276 0.68 -13.63 2.84
CA THR A 276 0.66 -14.86 3.64
C THR A 276 0.58 -16.11 2.78
N ASP A 277 -0.36 -16.16 1.83
CA ASP A 277 -0.56 -17.34 1.00
C ASP A 277 0.67 -17.69 0.15
N ASN A 278 1.36 -16.68 -0.39
CA ASN A 278 2.59 -16.89 -1.17
C ASN A 278 3.71 -17.46 -0.29
N ILE A 279 3.89 -16.89 0.90
CA ILE A 279 4.95 -17.29 1.83
C ILE A 279 4.75 -18.73 2.30
N LEU A 280 3.51 -19.08 2.66
CA LEU A 280 3.16 -20.44 3.07
C LEU A 280 3.29 -21.44 1.91
N LEU A 281 2.92 -21.05 0.69
CA LEU A 281 3.11 -21.88 -0.50
C LEU A 281 4.60 -22.18 -0.76
N ARG A 282 5.45 -21.15 -0.71
CA ARG A 282 6.90 -21.32 -0.87
C ARG A 282 7.51 -22.15 0.27
N ARG A 283 7.04 -21.97 1.51
CA ARG A 283 7.51 -22.74 2.67
C ARG A 283 7.09 -24.22 2.57
N ALA A 284 5.84 -24.50 2.19
CA ALA A 284 5.36 -25.87 1.99
C ALA A 284 6.20 -26.60 0.92
N ALA A 285 6.52 -25.93 -0.19
CA ALA A 285 7.39 -26.49 -1.23
C ALA A 285 8.80 -26.82 -0.70
N ARG A 286 9.41 -25.94 0.11
CA ARG A 286 10.71 -26.21 0.74
C ARG A 286 10.65 -27.38 1.73
N LEU A 287 9.61 -27.45 2.56
CA LEU A 287 9.44 -28.54 3.51
C LEU A 287 9.30 -29.91 2.81
N ARG A 288 8.61 -29.99 1.68
CA ARG A 288 8.55 -31.23 0.87
C ARG A 288 9.92 -31.69 0.39
N LEU A 289 10.77 -30.75 -0.04
CA LEU A 289 12.12 -31.06 -0.53
C LEU A 289 13.03 -31.57 0.61
N VAL A 290 12.94 -30.98 1.80
CA VAL A 290 13.80 -31.33 2.94
C VAL A 290 13.35 -32.61 3.63
N THR A 291 12.04 -32.77 3.84
CA THR A 291 11.48 -33.92 4.57
C THR A 291 11.21 -35.14 3.69
N GLY A 292 11.14 -34.96 2.37
CA GLY A 292 10.71 -36.00 1.42
C GLY A 292 9.23 -36.37 1.53
N ASN A 293 8.45 -35.71 2.39
CA ASN A 293 7.04 -36.02 2.61
C ASN A 293 6.13 -35.12 1.72
N PRO A 294 5.33 -35.70 0.80
CA PRO A 294 4.45 -34.93 -0.09
C PRO A 294 3.22 -34.32 0.59
N ASN A 295 2.94 -34.66 1.86
CA ASN A 295 1.71 -34.28 2.56
C ASN A 295 1.71 -32.86 3.14
N TYR A 296 2.85 -32.17 3.19
CA TYR A 296 2.89 -30.75 3.55
C TYR A 296 2.21 -29.93 2.46
N ARG A 297 1.07 -29.29 2.73
CA ARG A 297 0.37 -28.43 1.78
C ARG A 297 -0.06 -27.13 2.45
N SER A 298 0.03 -26.04 1.69
CA SER A 298 -0.52 -24.74 2.11
C SER A 298 -2.04 -24.70 1.90
N GLN A 299 -2.75 -23.87 2.67
CA GLN A 299 -4.20 -23.70 2.52
C GLN A 299 -4.58 -23.23 1.11
N SER A 300 -3.75 -22.36 0.53
CA SER A 300 -3.85 -21.89 -0.85
C SER A 300 -3.77 -23.03 -1.87
N GLU A 301 -2.86 -23.99 -1.68
CA GLU A 301 -2.76 -25.16 -2.57
C GLU A 301 -3.98 -26.08 -2.46
N ILE A 302 -4.57 -26.23 -1.27
CA ILE A 302 -5.79 -27.04 -1.09
C ILE A 302 -6.98 -26.37 -1.79
N LYS A 303 -7.15 -25.05 -1.60
CA LYS A 303 -8.22 -24.27 -2.27
C LYS A 303 -8.07 -24.27 -3.78
N GLN A 304 -6.83 -24.29 -4.30
CA GLN A 304 -6.54 -24.25 -5.73
C GLN A 304 -6.37 -25.63 -6.37
N ALA A 305 -6.29 -26.72 -5.59
CA ALA A 305 -6.05 -28.07 -6.11
C ALA A 305 -7.12 -28.54 -7.11
N THR A 306 -8.33 -27.98 -7.02
CA THR A 306 -9.47 -28.31 -7.87
C THR A 306 -9.69 -27.33 -9.02
N MET A 307 -8.86 -26.28 -9.16
CA MET A 307 -9.06 -25.19 -10.12
C MET A 307 -8.01 -25.18 -11.23
N THR A 308 -8.43 -24.89 -12.46
CA THR A 308 -7.51 -24.64 -13.58
C THR A 308 -6.82 -23.28 -13.41
N ARG A 309 -5.62 -23.09 -13.96
CA ARG A 309 -4.90 -21.79 -13.90
C ARG A 309 -5.71 -20.62 -14.49
N SER A 310 -6.48 -20.88 -15.55
CA SER A 310 -7.42 -19.91 -16.13
C SER A 310 -8.54 -19.55 -15.16
N ASP A 311 -9.05 -20.54 -14.43
CA ASP A 311 -10.17 -20.36 -13.50
C ASP A 311 -9.72 -19.56 -12.28
N ILE A 312 -8.49 -19.78 -11.81
CA ILE A 312 -7.90 -18.98 -10.72
C ILE A 312 -7.79 -17.51 -11.14
N LEU A 313 -7.26 -17.26 -12.34
CA LEU A 313 -7.13 -15.89 -12.86
C LEU A 313 -8.48 -15.21 -13.08
N PHE A 314 -9.43 -15.93 -13.69
CA PHE A 314 -10.76 -15.41 -13.97
C PHE A 314 -11.54 -15.13 -12.68
N ASN A 315 -11.51 -16.06 -11.72
CA ASN A 315 -12.13 -15.86 -10.42
C ASN A 315 -11.49 -14.72 -9.66
N ALA A 316 -10.16 -14.57 -9.67
CA ALA A 316 -9.48 -13.46 -9.00
C ALA A 316 -9.97 -12.10 -9.52
N ILE A 317 -10.14 -11.92 -10.84
CA ILE A 317 -10.53 -10.62 -11.40
C ILE A 317 -12.05 -10.40 -11.34
N ILE A 318 -12.88 -11.44 -11.48
CA ILE A 318 -14.34 -11.29 -11.51
C ILE A 318 -14.96 -11.26 -10.13
N LYS A 319 -14.49 -12.08 -9.19
CA LYS A 319 -15.13 -12.21 -7.88
C LYS A 319 -15.20 -10.89 -7.10
N PRO A 320 -14.16 -10.04 -7.05
CA PRO A 320 -14.26 -8.74 -6.38
C PRO A 320 -15.31 -7.81 -7.00
N ARG A 321 -15.46 -7.85 -8.33
CA ARG A 321 -16.48 -7.04 -9.04
C ARG A 321 -17.89 -7.57 -8.79
N GLU A 322 -18.04 -8.88 -8.80
CA GLU A 322 -19.29 -9.56 -8.47
C GLU A 322 -19.71 -9.22 -7.02
N MET A 323 -18.79 -9.33 -6.06
CA MET A 323 -19.03 -8.95 -4.65
C MET A 323 -19.41 -7.48 -4.50
N ASN A 324 -18.71 -6.57 -5.20
CA ASN A 324 -19.00 -5.13 -5.13
C ASN A 324 -20.39 -4.78 -5.66
N ILE A 325 -20.85 -5.42 -6.74
CA ILE A 325 -22.14 -5.12 -7.37
C ILE A 325 -23.30 -5.85 -6.66
N LEU A 326 -23.08 -7.09 -6.23
CA LEU A 326 -24.12 -7.91 -5.62
C LEU A 326 -24.37 -7.59 -4.15
N ASP A 327 -23.38 -7.06 -3.42
CA ASP A 327 -23.55 -6.58 -2.05
C ASP A 327 -23.97 -5.09 -2.04
N PRO A 328 -25.22 -4.75 -1.66
CA PRO A 328 -25.71 -3.38 -1.71
C PRO A 328 -24.96 -2.42 -0.79
N ALA A 329 -24.42 -2.89 0.34
CA ALA A 329 -23.71 -2.05 1.30
C ALA A 329 -22.34 -1.62 0.75
N ILE A 330 -21.65 -2.56 0.10
CA ILE A 330 -20.36 -2.30 -0.56
C ILE A 330 -20.58 -1.38 -1.78
N LEU A 331 -21.61 -1.65 -2.59
CA LEU A 331 -21.96 -0.81 -3.73
C LEU A 331 -22.25 0.64 -3.31
N PHE A 332 -23.07 0.82 -2.27
CA PHE A 332 -23.40 2.14 -1.73
C PHE A 332 -22.13 2.89 -1.30
N SER A 333 -21.26 2.23 -0.54
CA SER A 333 -20.00 2.82 -0.06
C SER A 333 -19.08 3.19 -1.23
N THR A 334 -19.04 2.36 -2.27
CA THR A 334 -18.24 2.61 -3.48
C THR A 334 -18.74 3.83 -4.26
N ILE A 335 -20.05 3.94 -4.46
CA ILE A 335 -20.67 5.09 -5.14
C ILE A 335 -20.46 6.37 -4.32
N TYR A 336 -20.60 6.28 -3.00
CA TYR A 336 -20.38 7.41 -2.09
C TYR A 336 -18.94 7.92 -2.15
N VAL A 337 -17.95 7.04 -2.04
CA VAL A 337 -16.53 7.42 -2.15
C VAL A 337 -16.21 7.95 -3.54
N ALA A 338 -16.76 7.37 -4.60
CA ALA A 338 -16.59 7.87 -5.97
C ALA A 338 -17.13 9.30 -6.13
N LEU A 339 -18.30 9.60 -5.53
CA LEU A 339 -18.86 10.95 -5.51
C LEU A 339 -17.95 11.93 -4.75
N LEU A 340 -17.42 11.53 -3.59
CA LEU A 340 -16.47 12.36 -2.84
C LEU A 340 -15.22 12.68 -3.67
N TYR A 341 -14.64 11.68 -4.35
CA TYR A 341 -13.50 11.88 -5.24
C TYR A 341 -13.83 12.79 -6.42
N ALA A 342 -15.01 12.61 -7.02
CA ALA A 342 -15.48 13.44 -8.14
C ALA A 342 -15.72 14.90 -7.74
N ILE A 343 -16.09 15.17 -6.50
CA ILE A 343 -16.21 16.53 -5.96
C ILE A 343 -14.83 17.10 -5.60
N PHE A 344 -13.95 16.28 -5.03
CA PHE A 344 -12.63 16.70 -4.56
C PHE A 344 -11.68 17.13 -5.70
N TYR A 345 -11.60 16.34 -6.77
CA TYR A 345 -10.63 16.61 -7.84
C TYR A 345 -10.82 17.94 -8.60
N PRO A 346 -12.05 18.37 -8.92
CA PRO A 346 -12.31 19.69 -9.51
C PRO A 346 -11.80 20.87 -8.67
N PHE A 347 -11.63 20.72 -7.34
CA PHE A 347 -11.02 21.78 -6.53
C PHE A 347 -9.58 22.08 -6.95
N PHE A 348 -8.81 21.10 -7.44
CA PHE A 348 -7.44 21.34 -7.93
C PHE A 348 -7.40 22.25 -9.16
N GLU A 349 -8.46 22.27 -9.97
CA GLU A 349 -8.60 23.19 -11.12
C GLU A 349 -9.24 24.53 -10.70
N ALA A 350 -10.26 24.47 -9.85
CA ALA A 350 -11.00 25.64 -9.41
C ALA A 350 -10.15 26.58 -8.53
N PHE A 351 -9.25 26.05 -7.68
CA PHE A 351 -8.43 26.89 -6.81
C PHE A 351 -7.49 27.82 -7.59
N PRO A 352 -6.63 27.35 -8.52
CA PRO A 352 -5.84 28.24 -9.36
C PRO A 352 -6.69 29.27 -10.10
N MET A 353 -7.85 28.88 -10.64
CA MET A 353 -8.73 29.78 -11.41
C MET A 353 -9.35 30.89 -10.55
N VAL A 354 -9.89 30.56 -9.38
CA VAL A 354 -10.54 31.53 -8.49
C VAL A 354 -9.51 32.45 -7.82
N PHE A 355 -8.40 31.90 -7.33
CA PHE A 355 -7.38 32.72 -6.67
C PHE A 355 -6.68 33.64 -7.68
N SER A 356 -6.38 33.17 -8.89
CA SER A 356 -5.81 34.00 -9.96
C SER A 356 -6.74 35.13 -10.41
N ALA A 357 -8.04 34.87 -10.55
CA ALA A 357 -9.01 35.84 -11.07
C ALA A 357 -9.55 36.83 -10.01
N MET A 358 -9.81 36.40 -8.77
CA MET A 358 -10.49 37.23 -7.76
C MET A 358 -9.57 37.96 -6.79
N HIS A 359 -8.43 37.37 -6.42
CA HIS A 359 -7.57 37.93 -5.37
C HIS A 359 -6.41 38.78 -5.92
N GLY A 360 -6.37 39.05 -7.23
CA GLY A 360 -5.21 39.70 -7.82
C GLY A 360 -3.92 38.91 -7.59
N PHE A 361 -4.03 37.60 -7.37
CA PHE A 361 -2.93 36.67 -7.14
C PHE A 361 -1.93 36.69 -8.31
N LEU A 362 -2.41 37.03 -9.53
CA LEU A 362 -1.60 37.36 -10.72
C LEU A 362 -1.31 38.85 -10.95
N LEU A 363 -2.02 39.77 -10.28
CA LEU A 363 -1.74 41.21 -10.39
C LEU A 363 -0.50 41.62 -9.59
N GLU A 364 -0.15 40.91 -8.51
CA GLU A 364 1.19 40.99 -7.90
C GLU A 364 2.27 40.28 -8.73
N LEU A 365 1.90 39.23 -9.51
CA LEU A 365 2.82 38.56 -10.46
C LEU A 365 3.27 39.46 -11.62
N ARG A 366 2.60 40.60 -11.85
CA ARG A 366 3.05 41.63 -12.80
C ARG A 366 4.23 42.47 -12.27
N ASN A 367 4.50 42.44 -10.96
CA ASN A 367 5.52 43.27 -10.30
C ASN A 367 6.64 42.46 -9.59
N GLY A 368 6.64 41.13 -9.66
CA GLY A 368 7.70 40.27 -9.09
C GLY A 368 7.24 38.82 -8.85
N PRO A 369 8.17 37.89 -8.53
CA PRO A 369 7.78 36.52 -8.18
C PRO A 369 6.92 36.51 -6.91
N PRO A 370 5.94 35.58 -6.79
CA PRO A 370 5.00 35.57 -5.70
C PRO A 370 5.73 35.29 -4.39
N VAL A 371 5.41 36.00 -3.32
CA VAL A 371 5.95 35.69 -1.99
C VAL A 371 5.32 34.38 -1.50
N PRO A 372 6.10 33.30 -1.29
CA PRO A 372 5.67 32.00 -0.74
C PRO A 372 4.76 32.04 0.48
N GLU A 373 4.88 33.13 1.24
CA GLU A 373 4.39 33.32 2.58
C GLU A 373 2.86 33.40 2.68
N PHE A 374 2.14 33.65 1.58
CA PHE A 374 0.68 33.74 1.61
C PHE A 374 -0.02 32.37 1.62
N TRP A 375 0.48 31.39 0.84
CA TRP A 375 0.07 29.99 0.99
C TRP A 375 0.36 29.48 2.39
N LEU A 376 1.47 29.93 2.97
CA LEU A 376 1.86 29.64 4.35
C LEU A 376 0.84 30.18 5.36
N ARG A 377 0.20 31.34 5.11
CA ARG A 377 -0.82 31.93 6.02
C ARG A 377 -2.12 31.14 6.03
N MET A 378 -2.60 30.69 4.88
CA MET A 378 -3.78 29.82 4.80
C MET A 378 -3.48 28.41 5.32
N SER A 379 -2.31 27.88 4.96
CA SER A 379 -1.80 26.62 5.53
C SER A 379 -1.61 26.72 7.05
N LEU A 380 -1.22 27.88 7.61
CA LEU A 380 -1.12 28.09 9.07
C LEU A 380 -2.46 27.87 9.78
N VAL A 381 -3.56 28.42 9.24
CA VAL A 381 -4.90 28.26 9.82
C VAL A 381 -5.39 26.82 9.70
N VAL A 382 -5.18 26.20 8.54
CA VAL A 382 -5.59 24.80 8.29
C VAL A 382 -4.70 23.80 9.05
N SER A 383 -3.41 24.09 9.20
CA SER A 383 -2.45 23.28 9.96
C SER A 383 -2.72 23.26 11.46
N ALA A 384 -3.54 24.18 11.98
CA ALA A 384 -4.02 24.11 13.36
C ALA A 384 -5.16 23.10 13.52
N LEU A 385 -5.95 22.84 12.47
CA LEU A 385 -7.05 21.87 12.53
C LEU A 385 -6.55 20.42 12.63
N ALA A 386 -5.39 20.10 12.04
CA ALA A 386 -4.78 18.77 12.13
C ALA A 386 -4.37 18.38 13.57
N PRO A 387 -3.59 19.17 14.33
CA PRO A 387 -3.27 18.89 15.72
C PRO A 387 -4.50 18.98 16.62
N ILE A 388 -5.49 19.85 16.31
CA ILE A 388 -6.77 19.86 17.04
C ILE A 388 -7.53 18.54 16.83
N GLY A 389 -7.63 18.06 15.60
CA GLY A 389 -8.27 16.78 15.28
C GLY A 389 -7.58 15.58 15.92
N LEU A 390 -6.23 15.54 15.85
CA LEU A 390 -5.42 14.52 16.53
C LEU A 390 -5.53 14.59 18.06
N PHE A 391 -5.58 15.79 18.64
CA PHE A 391 -5.76 15.99 20.07
C PHE A 391 -7.14 15.51 20.53
N VAL A 392 -8.20 15.87 19.80
CA VAL A 392 -9.56 15.39 20.07
C VAL A 392 -9.60 13.88 19.97
N PHE A 393 -9.04 13.27 18.91
CA PHE A 393 -8.98 11.82 18.79
C PHE A 393 -8.21 11.16 19.94
N ALA A 394 -6.98 11.60 20.21
CA ALA A 394 -6.11 11.00 21.23
C ALA A 394 -6.68 11.12 22.65
N TRP A 395 -7.34 12.23 22.98
CA TRP A 395 -7.92 12.45 24.30
C TRP A 395 -9.27 11.74 24.50
N THR A 396 -9.91 11.30 23.40
CA THR A 396 -11.26 10.73 23.43
C THR A 396 -11.34 9.29 22.97
N VAL A 397 -10.20 8.64 22.74
CA VAL A 397 -10.10 7.21 22.37
C VAL A 397 -10.35 6.26 23.55
N SER A 398 -10.51 6.78 24.77
CA SER A 398 -10.78 6.00 25.96
C SER A 398 -12.12 5.24 25.87
N PRO A 399 -12.20 4.00 26.38
CA PRO A 399 -13.41 3.17 26.30
C PRO A 399 -14.63 3.77 27.03
N ASP A 400 -14.41 4.72 27.93
CA ASP A 400 -15.45 5.41 28.70
C ASP A 400 -16.15 6.54 27.91
N ILE A 401 -15.63 6.92 26.73
CA ILE A 401 -16.12 8.05 25.94
C ILE A 401 -16.84 7.53 24.68
N HIS A 402 -18.01 8.11 24.39
CA HIS A 402 -18.84 7.70 23.26
C HIS A 402 -18.11 7.86 21.92
N CYS A 403 -18.15 6.85 21.06
CA CYS A 403 -17.36 6.72 19.82
C CYS A 403 -17.51 7.88 18.81
N ILE A 404 -18.58 8.66 18.92
CA ILE A 404 -18.82 9.82 18.04
C ILE A 404 -17.82 10.97 18.25
N VAL A 405 -17.23 11.06 19.44
CA VAL A 405 -16.27 12.12 19.80
C VAL A 405 -14.87 11.87 19.19
N PRO A 406 -14.27 10.67 19.29
CA PRO A 406 -13.03 10.39 18.56
C PRO A 406 -13.24 10.42 17.04
N LEU A 407 -14.41 10.00 16.54
CA LEU A 407 -14.75 10.11 15.12
C LEU A 407 -14.78 11.57 14.63
N SER A 408 -15.29 12.52 15.43
CA SER A 408 -15.26 13.94 15.04
C SER A 408 -13.84 14.51 15.02
N GLY A 409 -12.94 14.03 15.88
CA GLY A 409 -11.51 14.34 15.82
C GLY A 409 -10.85 13.85 14.53
N VAL A 410 -11.18 12.63 14.09
CA VAL A 410 -10.73 12.08 12.80
C VAL A 410 -11.29 12.90 11.63
N VAL A 411 -12.56 13.28 11.68
CA VAL A 411 -13.18 14.14 10.64
C VAL A 411 -12.52 15.52 10.58
N LEU A 412 -12.22 16.13 11.72
CA LEU A 412 -11.51 17.41 11.78
C LEU A 412 -10.08 17.31 11.27
N PHE A 413 -9.39 16.21 11.57
CA PHE A 413 -8.07 15.91 11.01
C PHE A 413 -8.14 15.75 9.49
N GLN A 414 -9.15 15.04 8.98
CA GLN A 414 -9.35 14.85 7.53
C GLN A 414 -9.82 16.12 6.82
N ALA A 415 -10.52 17.03 7.51
CA ALA A 415 -10.88 18.35 6.98
C ALA A 415 -9.70 19.31 6.94
N ALA A 416 -8.62 19.01 7.67
CA ALA A 416 -7.38 19.76 7.71
C ALA A 416 -6.31 19.24 6.75
N ALA A 417 -6.44 17.99 6.31
CA ALA A 417 -5.57 17.32 5.35
C ALA A 417 -6.08 17.58 3.93
#